data_AF-A0A7C3CGF4-F1
#
_entry.id   AF-A0A7C3CGF4-F1
#
_cell.length_a   1.000
_cell.length_b   1.000
_cell.length_c   1.000
_cell.angle_alpha   90.00
_cell.angle_beta   90.00
_cell.angle_gamma   90.00
#
_symmetry.space_group_name_H-M   'P 1'
#
loop_
_entity.id
_entity.type
_entity.pdbx_description
1 polymer ?
#
loop_
_entity_poly.entity_id
_entity_poly.type
_entity_poly.pdbx_seq_one_letter_code
_entity_poly.pdbx_strand_id
1 'polypeptide(L)'
;MQSTGAIVLGILQGLTEFLPVSSSGHLILAENFFGFRGGLCFDAFIHLGTLGAVLLYFWRDWLSLLKGVREPGPGRRLWGLLLVGTLPGAFAGVLLENAASHYFRSASLVAGMLILMSLPMILGEILGRKTKGFMDLGLKGAFLIGLAQALALIPGTSRSGITISAALLLGLQREEAARFSFLLSAPIIAGAGLLEGIRALVGGFPPVLMFWGWLTAFISGILAIHFLLRFLRTHTLYPFVVYRVLLGALIFLLASPALAAPPLTRVVTLFTAQGPAERIFEDHPRGVTTGLLLPGGRYVLAAYPEVREAVFIEALLPGGESLSARLAAYDPFTELAFLQLSRQVPEVERLHFLSSWPRAGSRIFLVSAVGGRGVYPGWVLRAPALRRVKGFLRADLMEVFLTRKVSGPLFLRDGTFCGFYVHSAQAYGRALAEASWVIRQAFRRFRDQGKVEWAWLGVEAVPVSRALAQTLGLSPPTGLILTRIYPDSPAARAGLRVGKTPLAVGNQIYPRGSDIIVQAGGISLSSPADLLDLVLSRPPGSTLRLKIWRKGHFRYIRIKLARRPLE
;
A
#
# COMPACT_ATOMS: atom_id res chain seq x y z
N MET A 1 7.07 11.40 9.86
CA MET A 1 6.73 10.29 8.94
C MET A 1 6.76 10.73 7.48
N GLN A 2 6.06 11.81 7.09
CA GLN A 2 6.04 12.25 5.68
C GLN A 2 7.40 12.74 5.16
N SER A 3 8.15 13.55 5.94
CA SER A 3 9.49 14.01 5.54
C SER A 3 10.49 12.86 5.37
N THR A 4 10.40 11.82 6.19
CA THR A 4 11.19 10.60 6.04
C THR A 4 10.88 9.89 4.73
N GLY A 5 9.59 9.81 4.35
CA GLY A 5 9.18 9.27 3.05
C GLY A 5 9.75 10.08 1.88
N ALA A 6 9.67 11.41 1.94
CA ALA A 6 10.24 12.29 0.92
C ALA A 6 11.76 12.12 0.77
N ILE A 7 12.50 12.05 1.88
CA ILE A 7 13.94 11.79 1.90
C ILE A 7 14.28 10.44 1.26
N VAL A 8 13.56 9.38 1.64
CA VAL A 8 13.80 8.02 1.11
C VAL A 8 13.53 7.95 -0.39
N LEU A 9 12.41 8.50 -0.85
CA LEU A 9 12.09 8.54 -2.28
C LEU A 9 13.09 9.39 -3.06
N GLY A 10 13.53 10.53 -2.51
CA GLY A 10 14.56 11.35 -3.11
C GLY A 10 15.89 10.60 -3.25
N ILE A 11 16.39 9.96 -2.18
CA ILE A 11 17.59 9.10 -2.23
C ILE A 11 17.44 8.01 -3.29
N LEU A 12 16.30 7.33 -3.29
CA LEU A 12 16.04 6.22 -4.22
C LEU A 12 16.05 6.72 -5.67
N GLN A 13 15.37 7.83 -5.96
CA GLN A 13 15.38 8.46 -7.27
C GLN A 13 16.80 8.81 -7.71
N GLY A 14 17.58 9.51 -6.88
CA GLY A 14 18.93 9.92 -7.25
C GLY A 14 19.88 8.74 -7.49
N LEU A 15 19.80 7.68 -6.70
CA LEU A 15 20.56 6.46 -6.95
C LEU A 15 20.14 5.77 -8.25
N THR A 16 18.84 5.59 -8.47
CA THR A 16 18.31 4.69 -9.50
C THR A 16 18.05 5.36 -10.85
N GLU A 17 18.10 6.69 -10.93
CA GLU A 17 17.98 7.43 -12.19
C GLU A 17 19.19 7.19 -13.10
N PHE A 18 20.39 7.14 -12.50
CA PHE A 18 21.65 6.98 -13.24
C PHE A 18 22.11 5.53 -13.29
N LEU A 19 21.96 4.78 -12.20
CA LEU A 19 22.24 3.35 -12.22
C LEU A 19 21.29 2.65 -13.21
N PRO A 20 21.77 1.66 -13.99
CA PRO A 20 20.97 1.02 -15.02
C PRO A 20 19.98 -0.01 -14.43
N VAL A 21 19.17 0.40 -13.45
CA VAL A 21 18.29 -0.46 -12.63
C VAL A 21 16.82 -0.05 -12.66
N SER A 22 16.46 1.02 -13.37
CA SER A 22 15.10 1.60 -13.52
C SER A 22 14.56 2.31 -12.27
N SER A 23 14.66 3.64 -12.27
CA SER A 23 14.11 4.51 -11.22
C SER A 23 12.60 4.35 -11.02
N SER A 24 11.82 4.37 -12.11
CA SER A 24 10.36 4.25 -12.03
C SER A 24 9.91 2.96 -11.34
N GLY A 25 10.59 1.83 -11.59
CA GLY A 25 10.27 0.57 -10.91
C GLY A 25 10.53 0.63 -9.41
N HIS A 26 11.64 1.25 -9.01
CA HIS A 26 12.01 1.39 -7.60
C HIS A 26 11.08 2.35 -6.85
N LEU A 27 10.74 3.50 -7.46
CA LEU A 27 9.78 4.43 -6.89
C LEU A 27 8.43 3.77 -6.65
N ILE A 28 7.88 3.06 -7.66
CA ILE A 28 6.61 2.32 -7.52
C ILE A 28 6.66 1.33 -6.34
N LEU A 29 7.76 0.59 -6.20
CA LEU A 29 7.93 -0.36 -5.09
C LEU A 29 8.06 0.34 -3.73
N ALA A 30 8.86 1.40 -3.65
CA ALA A 30 9.09 2.13 -2.41
C ALA A 30 7.83 2.88 -1.94
N GLU A 31 7.09 3.50 -2.85
CA GLU A 31 5.79 4.11 -2.55
C GLU A 31 4.80 3.09 -1.98
N ASN A 32 4.80 1.86 -2.49
CA ASN A 32 3.95 0.78 -1.99
C ASN A 32 4.42 0.26 -0.62
N PHE A 33 5.73 0.24 -0.35
CA PHE A 33 6.29 -0.30 0.90
C PHE A 33 6.26 0.71 2.06
N PHE A 34 6.59 1.97 1.79
CA PHE A 34 6.67 3.02 2.81
C PHE A 34 5.35 3.77 3.02
N GLY A 35 4.35 3.56 2.16
CA GLY A 35 3.01 4.16 2.29
C GLY A 35 2.97 5.68 2.10
N PHE A 36 4.10 6.29 1.72
CA PHE A 36 4.19 7.68 1.29
C PHE A 36 4.18 7.71 -0.23
N ARG A 37 3.16 8.36 -0.81
CA ARG A 37 3.11 8.68 -2.23
C ARG A 37 3.32 10.17 -2.37
N GLY A 38 4.38 10.52 -3.07
CA GLY A 38 4.58 11.91 -3.48
C GLY A 38 3.59 12.32 -4.57
N GLY A 39 3.09 11.34 -5.34
CA GLY A 39 2.29 11.61 -6.52
C GLY A 39 3.13 12.19 -7.65
N LEU A 40 2.51 12.38 -8.82
CA LEU A 40 3.19 12.85 -10.04
C LEU A 40 3.98 14.15 -9.81
N CYS A 41 3.41 15.06 -9.02
CA CYS A 41 4.01 16.36 -8.70
C CYS A 41 5.34 16.24 -7.94
N PHE A 42 5.38 15.40 -6.91
CA PHE A 42 6.61 15.16 -6.15
C PHE A 42 7.64 14.38 -6.97
N ASP A 43 7.19 13.37 -7.72
CA ASP A 43 8.05 12.58 -8.60
C ASP A 43 8.77 13.50 -9.61
N ALA A 44 8.04 14.40 -10.25
CA ALA A 44 8.63 15.39 -11.15
C ALA A 44 9.68 16.25 -10.45
N PHE A 45 9.41 16.69 -9.21
CA PHE A 45 10.31 17.54 -8.47
C PHE A 45 11.61 16.83 -8.05
N ILE A 46 11.55 15.54 -7.66
CA ILE A 46 12.76 14.77 -7.38
C ILE A 46 13.57 14.45 -8.65
N HIS A 47 12.93 14.36 -9.83
CA HIS A 47 13.64 14.29 -11.12
C HIS A 47 14.41 15.58 -11.41
N LEU A 48 13.88 16.76 -11.07
CA LEU A 48 14.63 18.02 -11.14
C LEU A 48 15.86 18.03 -10.22
N GLY A 49 15.81 17.31 -9.10
CA GLY A 49 16.99 17.09 -8.24
C GLY A 49 18.09 16.34 -8.99
N THR A 50 17.73 15.26 -9.68
CA THR A 50 18.68 14.50 -10.52
C THR A 50 19.19 15.27 -11.73
N LEU A 51 18.36 16.14 -12.33
CA LEU A 51 18.81 17.08 -13.36
C LEU A 51 19.91 18.00 -12.82
N GLY A 52 19.69 18.58 -11.64
CA GLY A 52 20.69 19.40 -10.96
C GLY A 52 22.02 18.65 -10.76
N ALA A 53 21.95 17.36 -10.40
CA ALA A 53 23.14 16.53 -10.22
C ALA A 53 23.97 16.41 -11.51
N VAL A 54 23.31 16.15 -12.65
CA VAL A 54 24.00 16.07 -13.97
C VAL A 54 24.56 17.42 -14.39
N LEU A 55 23.80 18.50 -14.19
CA LEU A 55 24.23 19.86 -14.53
C LEU A 55 25.49 20.25 -13.74
N LEU A 56 25.50 19.97 -12.43
CA LEU A 56 26.66 20.27 -11.59
C LEU A 56 27.84 19.35 -11.90
N TYR A 57 27.62 18.04 -12.05
CA TYR A 57 28.72 17.09 -12.26
C TYR A 57 29.45 17.35 -13.59
N PHE A 58 28.71 17.67 -14.65
CA PHE A 58 29.24 17.92 -15.99
C PHE A 58 29.30 19.41 -16.36
N TRP A 59 29.42 20.32 -15.37
CA TRP A 59 29.38 21.77 -15.59
C TRP A 59 30.36 22.27 -16.68
N ARG A 60 31.53 21.64 -16.79
CA ARG A 60 32.53 21.97 -17.83
C ARG A 60 32.08 21.58 -19.23
N ASP A 61 31.43 20.43 -19.39
CA ASP A 61 30.86 20.00 -20.67
C ASP A 61 29.76 20.96 -21.12
N TRP A 62 28.92 21.41 -20.17
CA TRP A 62 27.87 22.40 -20.44
C TRP A 62 28.44 23.75 -20.87
N LEU A 63 29.50 24.23 -20.22
CA LEU A 63 30.20 25.45 -20.65
C LEU A 63 30.83 25.28 -22.04
N SER A 64 31.41 24.12 -22.33
CA SER A 64 31.95 23.82 -23.66
C SER A 64 30.86 23.83 -24.73
N LEU A 65 29.70 23.24 -24.42
CA LEU A 65 28.52 23.20 -25.27
C LEU A 65 27.98 24.61 -25.56
N LEU A 66 27.90 25.49 -24.56
CA LEU A 66 27.48 26.89 -24.72
C LEU A 66 28.42 27.68 -25.64
N LYS A 67 29.74 27.51 -25.49
CA LYS A 67 30.73 28.11 -26.41
C LYS A 67 30.61 27.56 -27.82
N GLY A 68 30.35 26.25 -27.93
CA GLY A 68 30.18 25.52 -29.18
C GLY A 68 29.00 25.96 -30.05
N VAL A 69 28.06 26.73 -29.51
CA VAL A 69 26.96 27.35 -30.28
C VAL A 69 27.51 28.38 -31.27
N ARG A 70 28.56 29.11 -30.89
CA ARG A 70 29.16 30.18 -31.70
C ARG A 70 30.45 29.75 -32.38
N GLU A 71 31.24 28.91 -31.72
CA GLU A 71 32.59 28.56 -32.16
C GLU A 71 32.68 27.09 -32.61
N PRO A 72 33.35 26.79 -33.73
CA PRO A 72 33.65 25.41 -34.10
C PRO A 72 34.60 24.77 -33.09
N GLY A 73 34.37 23.50 -32.75
CA GLY A 73 35.22 22.77 -31.81
C GLY A 73 34.50 21.59 -31.14
N PRO A 74 35.10 21.00 -30.10
CA PRO A 74 34.55 19.88 -29.35
C PRO A 74 33.12 20.16 -28.83
N GLY A 75 32.87 21.38 -28.34
CA GLY A 75 31.56 21.80 -27.85
C GLY A 75 30.47 21.77 -28.93
N ARG A 76 30.76 22.22 -30.16
CA ARG A 76 29.81 22.22 -31.28
C ARG A 76 29.44 20.81 -31.72
N ARG A 77 30.43 19.90 -31.70
CA ARG A 77 30.20 18.49 -32.01
C ARG A 77 29.33 17.82 -30.95
N LEU A 78 29.62 18.05 -29.66
CA LEU A 78 28.79 17.56 -28.56
C LEU A 78 27.35 18.09 -28.67
N TRP A 79 27.19 19.38 -28.99
CA TRP A 79 25.90 20.02 -29.23
C TRP A 79 25.09 19.28 -30.30
N GLY A 80 25.69 19.00 -31.46
CA GLY A 80 25.05 18.26 -32.55
C GLY A 80 24.68 16.82 -32.19
N LEU A 81 25.54 16.12 -31.45
CA LEU A 81 25.26 14.75 -30.98
C LEU A 81 24.08 14.72 -30.00
N LEU A 82 24.05 15.63 -29.03
CA LEU A 82 22.97 15.70 -28.05
C LEU A 82 21.64 16.13 -28.67
N LEU A 83 21.66 17.09 -29.61
CA LEU A 83 20.47 17.51 -30.34
C LEU A 83 19.86 16.31 -31.09
N VAL A 84 20.65 15.65 -31.94
CA VAL A 84 20.18 14.54 -32.77
C VAL A 84 19.77 13.33 -31.92
N GLY A 85 20.50 13.03 -30.85
CA GLY A 85 20.16 11.93 -29.95
C GLY A 85 18.92 12.19 -29.08
N THR A 86 18.61 13.44 -28.78
CA THR A 86 17.44 13.78 -27.94
C THR A 86 16.13 13.67 -28.73
N LEU A 87 16.17 13.96 -30.04
CA LEU A 87 14.98 14.05 -30.89
C LEU A 87 14.04 12.82 -30.80
N PRO A 88 14.51 11.57 -30.97
CA PRO A 88 13.58 10.43 -30.99
C PRO A 88 12.90 10.20 -29.63
N GLY A 89 13.65 10.37 -28.53
CA GLY A 89 13.12 10.21 -27.18
C GLY A 89 12.11 11.32 -26.82
N ALA A 90 12.42 12.57 -27.16
CA ALA A 90 11.51 13.69 -26.94
C ALA A 90 10.23 13.57 -27.77
N PHE A 91 10.34 13.20 -29.05
CA PHE A 91 9.20 13.00 -29.94
C PHE A 91 8.28 11.88 -29.46
N ALA A 92 8.85 10.73 -29.08
CA ALA A 92 8.08 9.63 -28.52
C ALA A 92 7.40 10.03 -27.20
N GLY A 93 8.06 10.84 -26.37
CA GLY A 93 7.52 11.33 -25.11
C GLY A 93 6.26 12.16 -25.32
N VAL A 94 6.27 13.09 -26.27
CA VAL A 94 5.10 13.93 -26.60
C VAL A 94 3.95 13.11 -27.19
N LEU A 95 4.23 12.14 -28.08
CA LEU A 95 3.18 11.35 -28.73
C LEU A 95 2.54 10.29 -27.83
N LEU A 96 3.31 9.72 -26.89
CA LEU A 96 2.89 8.54 -26.12
C LEU A 96 2.60 8.84 -24.64
N GLU A 97 2.61 10.11 -24.22
CA GLU A 97 2.40 10.54 -22.83
C GLU A 97 1.11 9.97 -22.21
N ASN A 98 0.00 10.05 -22.95
CA ASN A 98 -1.31 9.55 -22.50
C ASN A 98 -1.34 8.03 -22.35
N ALA A 99 -0.69 7.29 -23.27
CA ALA A 99 -0.61 5.84 -23.20
C ALA A 99 0.26 5.39 -22.02
N ALA A 100 1.39 6.08 -21.79
CA ALA A 100 2.33 5.76 -20.73
C ALA A 100 1.76 6.00 -19.32
N SER A 101 0.95 7.03 -19.15
CA SER A 101 0.29 7.33 -17.87
C SER A 101 -0.82 6.35 -17.51
N HIS A 102 -1.54 5.78 -18.49
CA HIS A 102 -2.74 4.96 -18.24
C HIS A 102 -2.50 3.45 -18.33
N TYR A 103 -1.74 2.96 -19.32
CA TYR A 103 -1.61 1.53 -19.60
C TYR A 103 -0.33 0.89 -19.05
N PHE A 104 0.74 1.65 -18.84
CA PHE A 104 2.07 1.10 -18.57
C PHE A 104 2.48 1.05 -17.08
N ARG A 105 1.54 1.16 -16.14
CA ARG A 105 1.84 1.20 -14.68
C ARG A 105 1.58 -0.09 -13.91
N SER A 106 1.46 -1.24 -14.58
CA SER A 106 1.27 -2.52 -13.88
C SER A 106 2.59 -3.07 -13.32
N ALA A 107 2.56 -3.61 -12.09
CA ALA A 107 3.74 -4.21 -11.47
C ALA A 107 4.32 -5.38 -12.31
N SER A 108 3.44 -6.14 -12.96
CA SER A 108 3.83 -7.23 -13.86
C SER A 108 4.56 -6.72 -15.11
N LEU A 109 4.15 -5.59 -15.68
CA LEU A 109 4.86 -4.98 -16.81
C LEU A 109 6.24 -4.49 -16.37
N VAL A 110 6.34 -3.79 -15.24
CA VAL A 110 7.62 -3.35 -14.68
C VAL A 110 8.55 -4.53 -14.45
N ALA A 111 8.06 -5.61 -13.84
CA ALA A 111 8.82 -6.85 -13.61
C ALA A 111 9.31 -7.48 -14.93
N GLY A 112 8.42 -7.59 -15.91
CA GLY A 112 8.74 -8.10 -17.24
C GLY A 112 9.80 -7.26 -17.94
N MET A 113 9.68 -5.92 -17.90
CA MET A 113 10.64 -5.00 -18.50
C MET A 113 11.99 -4.98 -17.77
N LEU A 114 12.01 -5.14 -16.45
CA LEU A 114 13.26 -5.29 -15.69
C LEU A 114 14.08 -6.49 -16.23
N ILE A 115 13.42 -7.62 -16.46
CA ILE A 115 14.04 -8.84 -16.99
C ILE A 115 14.38 -8.68 -18.48
N LEU A 116 13.39 -8.33 -19.31
CA LEU A 116 13.54 -8.24 -20.76
C LEU A 116 14.62 -7.24 -21.17
N MET A 117 14.63 -6.05 -20.56
CA MET A 117 15.59 -4.99 -20.91
C MET A 117 16.97 -5.19 -20.30
N SER A 118 17.17 -6.27 -19.53
CA SER A 118 18.51 -6.75 -19.18
C SER A 118 19.22 -7.42 -20.37
N LEU A 119 18.48 -7.91 -21.38
CA LEU A 119 19.06 -8.54 -22.57
C LEU A 119 19.91 -7.56 -23.41
N PRO A 120 19.45 -6.34 -23.77
CA PRO A 120 20.31 -5.35 -24.42
C PRO A 120 21.60 -5.04 -23.65
N MET A 121 21.56 -5.03 -22.31
CA MET A 121 22.75 -4.81 -21.48
C MET A 121 23.76 -5.95 -21.62
N ILE A 122 23.28 -7.20 -21.61
CA ILE A 122 24.11 -8.38 -21.88
C ILE A 122 24.69 -8.31 -23.30
N LEU A 123 23.86 -8.00 -24.31
CA LEU A 123 24.30 -7.90 -25.70
C LEU A 123 25.34 -6.79 -25.89
N GLY A 124 25.17 -5.63 -25.27
CA GLY A 124 26.17 -4.56 -25.28
C GLY A 124 27.50 -4.99 -24.65
N GLU A 125 27.43 -5.83 -23.60
CA GLU A 125 28.62 -6.39 -22.97
C GLU A 125 29.31 -7.48 -23.80
N ILE A 126 28.58 -8.28 -24.58
CA ILE A 126 29.17 -9.37 -25.37
C ILE A 126 29.63 -8.87 -26.75
N LEU A 127 28.83 -8.05 -27.42
CA LEU A 127 29.01 -7.69 -28.83
C LEU A 127 29.73 -6.35 -29.02
N GLY A 128 29.72 -5.46 -28.03
CA GLY A 128 30.31 -4.13 -28.13
C GLY A 128 31.85 -4.17 -28.20
N ARG A 129 32.44 -3.52 -29.21
CA ARG A 129 33.92 -3.44 -29.35
C ARG A 129 34.59 -2.63 -28.24
N LYS A 130 33.91 -1.62 -27.69
CA LYS A 130 34.33 -0.79 -26.53
C LYS A 130 35.72 -0.16 -26.67
N THR A 131 36.01 0.41 -27.84
CA THR A 131 37.30 1.06 -28.11
C THR A 131 37.22 2.58 -28.29
N LYS A 132 36.03 3.12 -28.55
CA LYS A 132 35.82 4.51 -28.95
C LYS A 132 35.44 5.43 -27.78
N GLY A 133 35.85 6.70 -27.85
CA GLY A 133 35.31 7.77 -27.01
C GLY A 133 33.98 8.29 -27.55
N PHE A 134 33.16 8.96 -26.73
CA PHE A 134 31.85 9.45 -27.20
C PHE A 134 31.98 10.54 -28.27
N MET A 135 33.13 11.22 -28.33
CA MET A 135 33.43 12.19 -29.38
C MET A 135 33.70 11.55 -30.74
N ASP A 136 34.00 10.26 -30.81
CA ASP A 136 34.15 9.53 -32.08
C ASP A 136 32.81 9.07 -32.66
N LEU A 137 31.71 9.28 -31.91
CA LEU A 137 30.36 8.98 -32.35
C LEU A 137 29.98 9.90 -33.52
N GLY A 138 29.38 9.32 -34.56
CA GLY A 138 28.74 10.07 -35.64
C GLY A 138 27.27 10.37 -35.33
N LEU A 139 26.65 11.31 -36.05
CA LEU A 139 25.24 11.69 -35.85
C LEU A 139 24.27 10.51 -35.98
N LYS A 140 24.53 9.57 -36.91
CA LYS A 140 23.76 8.33 -37.04
C LYS A 140 23.78 7.50 -35.75
N GLY A 141 24.94 7.40 -35.09
CA GLY A 141 25.08 6.70 -33.82
C GLY A 141 24.30 7.40 -32.70
N ALA A 142 24.38 8.73 -32.61
CA ALA A 142 23.60 9.50 -31.65
C ALA A 142 22.09 9.31 -31.85
N PHE A 143 21.61 9.33 -33.10
CA PHE A 143 20.21 9.07 -33.43
C PHE A 143 19.75 7.67 -33.00
N LEU A 144 20.57 6.63 -33.24
CA LEU A 144 20.26 5.26 -32.80
C LEU A 144 20.19 5.13 -31.28
N ILE A 145 21.06 5.81 -30.53
CA ILE A 145 20.97 5.88 -29.07
C ILE A 145 19.68 6.61 -28.66
N GLY A 146 19.29 7.65 -29.40
CA GLY A 146 18.01 8.33 -29.22
C GLY A 146 16.79 7.44 -29.43
N LEU A 147 16.80 6.58 -30.47
CA LEU A 147 15.75 5.58 -30.69
C LEU A 147 15.69 4.58 -29.54
N ALA A 148 16.84 4.12 -29.04
CA ALA A 148 16.90 3.27 -27.85
C ALA A 148 16.32 3.98 -26.62
N GLN A 149 16.57 5.28 -26.48
CA GLN A 149 16.01 6.11 -25.40
C GLN A 149 14.48 6.22 -25.46
N ALA A 150 13.86 6.17 -26.64
CA ALA A 150 12.40 6.19 -26.76
C ALA A 150 11.74 4.98 -26.08
N LEU A 151 12.40 3.83 -26.02
CA LEU A 151 11.93 2.64 -25.30
C LEU A 151 11.86 2.85 -23.78
N ALA A 152 12.55 3.86 -23.26
CA ALA A 152 12.55 4.20 -21.84
C ALA A 152 11.23 4.78 -21.35
N LEU A 153 10.30 5.14 -22.26
CA LEU A 153 8.94 5.54 -21.91
C LEU A 153 8.15 4.39 -21.26
N ILE A 154 8.53 3.13 -21.51
CA ILE A 154 7.89 1.98 -20.87
C ILE A 154 8.54 1.78 -19.49
N PRO A 155 7.77 1.86 -18.39
CA PRO A 155 8.28 1.67 -17.04
C PRO A 155 8.95 0.30 -16.86
N GLY A 156 10.11 0.29 -16.18
CA GLY A 156 10.96 -0.89 -16.02
C GLY A 156 12.11 -1.00 -17.02
N THR A 157 12.08 -0.28 -18.15
CA THR A 157 13.16 -0.35 -19.16
C THR A 157 14.51 0.17 -18.63
N SER A 158 14.51 1.21 -17.79
CA SER A 158 15.70 2.01 -17.41
C SER A 158 16.29 2.76 -18.59
N ARG A 159 16.13 4.09 -18.58
CA ARG A 159 16.70 4.98 -19.58
C ARG A 159 18.22 4.82 -19.68
N SER A 160 18.95 4.96 -18.57
CA SER A 160 20.41 4.78 -18.54
C SER A 160 20.83 3.39 -19.03
N GLY A 161 20.13 2.33 -18.61
CA GLY A 161 20.41 0.96 -19.07
C GLY A 161 20.33 0.82 -20.58
N ILE A 162 19.24 1.27 -21.20
CA ILE A 162 19.02 1.06 -22.65
C ILE A 162 19.93 1.94 -23.51
N THR A 163 20.21 3.19 -23.11
CA THR A 163 21.10 4.10 -23.85
C THR A 163 22.57 3.72 -23.70
N ILE A 164 23.02 3.30 -22.51
CA ILE A 164 24.38 2.77 -22.32
C ILE A 164 24.56 1.50 -23.17
N SER A 165 23.57 0.60 -23.17
CA SER A 165 23.61 -0.63 -23.98
C SER A 165 23.75 -0.32 -25.48
N ALA A 166 22.95 0.62 -26.00
CA ALA A 166 23.04 1.04 -27.39
C ALA A 166 24.42 1.67 -27.71
N ALA A 167 24.93 2.51 -26.82
CA ALA A 167 26.26 3.11 -26.94
C ALA A 167 27.38 2.05 -26.97
N LEU A 168 27.30 1.02 -26.11
CA LEU A 168 28.26 -0.09 -26.09
C LEU A 168 28.23 -0.87 -27.41
N LEU A 169 27.04 -1.17 -27.95
CA LEU A 169 26.87 -1.83 -29.23
C LEU A 169 27.46 -1.03 -30.40
N LEU A 170 27.44 0.31 -30.30
CA LEU A 170 28.10 1.21 -31.26
C LEU A 170 29.63 1.31 -31.06
N GLY A 171 30.18 0.61 -30.07
CA GLY A 171 31.61 0.48 -29.82
C GLY A 171 32.20 1.50 -28.84
N LEU A 172 31.36 2.26 -28.12
CA LEU A 172 31.83 3.17 -27.07
C LEU A 172 32.37 2.42 -25.86
N GLN A 173 33.41 2.96 -25.23
CA GLN A 173 33.89 2.48 -23.92
C GLN A 173 32.79 2.66 -22.86
N ARG A 174 32.83 1.85 -21.78
CA ARG A 174 31.76 1.83 -20.76
C ARG A 174 31.57 3.17 -20.06
N GLU A 175 32.65 3.79 -19.61
CA GLU A 175 32.60 5.11 -18.99
C GLU A 175 32.08 6.17 -19.97
N GLU A 176 32.54 6.14 -21.22
CA GLU A 176 32.15 7.09 -22.27
C GLU A 176 30.69 6.93 -22.68
N ALA A 177 30.20 5.69 -22.74
CA ALA A 177 28.79 5.36 -22.96
C ALA A 177 27.90 5.89 -21.83
N ALA A 178 28.31 5.71 -20.57
CA ALA A 178 27.61 6.25 -19.40
C ALA A 178 27.61 7.78 -19.39
N ARG A 179 28.76 8.41 -19.64
CA ARG A 179 28.88 9.87 -19.74
C ARG A 179 27.98 10.44 -20.82
N PHE A 180 27.99 9.88 -22.03
CA PHE A 180 27.11 10.31 -23.11
C PHE A 180 25.64 10.12 -22.75
N SER A 181 25.29 8.98 -22.16
CA SER A 181 23.93 8.72 -21.67
C SER A 181 23.46 9.75 -20.64
N PHE A 182 24.32 10.18 -19.72
CA PHE A 182 23.97 11.16 -18.70
C PHE A 182 23.81 12.56 -19.29
N LEU A 183 24.69 12.97 -20.20
CA LEU A 183 24.53 14.24 -20.91
C LEU A 183 23.25 14.25 -21.76
N LEU A 184 22.96 13.14 -22.46
CA LEU A 184 21.74 12.95 -23.24
C LEU A 184 20.47 12.98 -22.37
N SER A 185 20.59 12.64 -21.08
CA SER A 185 19.45 12.61 -20.18
C SER A 185 18.92 14.00 -19.82
N ALA A 186 19.80 15.00 -19.73
CA ALA A 186 19.48 16.32 -19.17
C ALA A 186 18.41 17.07 -19.97
N PRO A 187 18.44 17.18 -21.31
CA PRO A 187 17.38 17.83 -22.07
C PRO A 187 16.01 17.17 -21.89
N ILE A 188 15.97 15.84 -21.79
CA ILE A 188 14.72 15.09 -21.57
C ILE A 188 14.17 15.32 -20.16
N ILE A 189 15.02 15.22 -19.13
CA ILE A 189 14.58 15.47 -17.75
C ILE A 189 14.15 16.92 -17.59
N ALA A 190 14.85 17.86 -18.22
CA ALA A 190 14.46 19.26 -18.21
C ALA A 190 13.08 19.48 -18.84
N GLY A 191 12.84 18.91 -20.03
CA GLY A 191 11.54 19.01 -20.70
C GLY A 191 10.39 18.44 -19.88
N ALA A 192 10.52 17.19 -19.41
CA ALA A 192 9.49 16.52 -18.63
C ALA A 192 9.33 17.11 -17.22
N GLY A 193 10.44 17.39 -16.53
CA GLY A 193 10.48 17.87 -15.16
C GLY A 193 10.04 19.33 -15.00
N LEU A 194 10.31 20.20 -15.98
CA LEU A 194 9.90 21.61 -15.92
C LEU A 194 8.38 21.75 -16.08
N LEU A 195 7.79 21.05 -17.06
CA LEU A 195 6.34 21.07 -17.30
C LEU A 195 5.57 20.58 -16.08
N GLU A 196 5.97 19.42 -15.54
CA GLU A 196 5.31 18.82 -14.38
C GLU A 196 5.66 19.54 -13.06
N GLY A 197 6.86 20.11 -12.95
CA GLY A 197 7.28 20.91 -11.80
C GLY A 197 6.47 22.21 -11.64
N ILE A 198 6.10 22.87 -12.75
CA ILE A 198 5.21 24.04 -12.72
C ILE A 198 3.82 23.63 -12.24
N ARG A 199 3.27 22.52 -12.77
CA ARG A 199 1.98 21.96 -12.32
C ARG A 199 2.00 21.61 -10.82
N ALA A 200 3.13 21.08 -10.33
CA ALA A 200 3.32 20.72 -8.94
C ALA A 200 3.25 21.91 -7.97
N LEU A 201 3.85 23.05 -8.34
CA LEU A 201 3.82 24.27 -7.53
C LEU A 201 2.40 24.84 -7.40
N VAL A 202 1.58 24.69 -8.44
CA VAL A 202 0.17 25.13 -8.44
C VAL A 202 -0.73 24.16 -7.65
N GLY A 203 -0.37 22.88 -7.56
CA GLY A 203 -1.15 21.82 -6.92
C GLY A 203 -1.16 21.79 -5.38
N GLY A 204 -0.53 22.75 -4.70
CA GLY A 204 -0.59 22.89 -3.24
C GLY A 204 0.18 21.84 -2.44
N PHE A 205 1.19 21.18 -3.04
CA PHE A 205 2.01 20.20 -2.33
C PHE A 205 2.90 20.87 -1.27
N PRO A 206 3.13 20.28 -0.07
CA PRO A 206 3.89 20.93 0.99
C PRO A 206 5.35 21.26 0.55
N PRO A 207 5.76 22.55 0.53
CA PRO A 207 7.06 22.96 0.01
C PRO A 207 8.25 22.30 0.73
N VAL A 208 8.11 22.05 2.04
CA VAL A 208 9.14 21.39 2.85
C VAL A 208 9.41 19.96 2.38
N LEU A 209 8.39 19.21 1.97
CA LEU A 209 8.57 17.84 1.48
C LEU A 209 9.25 17.84 0.10
N MET A 210 8.82 18.76 -0.78
CA MET A 210 9.44 18.97 -2.09
C MET A 210 10.92 19.28 -1.96
N PHE A 211 11.29 20.21 -1.07
CA PHE A 211 12.68 20.58 -0.81
C PHE A 211 13.53 19.38 -0.38
N TRP A 212 13.07 18.61 0.61
CA TRP A 212 13.83 17.45 1.09
C TRP A 212 13.96 16.33 0.06
N GLY A 213 12.90 16.07 -0.72
CA GLY A 213 12.96 15.11 -1.82
C GLY A 213 13.97 15.55 -2.90
N TRP A 214 13.88 16.81 -3.34
CA TRP A 214 14.78 17.36 -4.35
C TRP A 214 16.24 17.36 -3.89
N LEU A 215 16.51 17.83 -2.67
CA LEU A 215 17.86 17.93 -2.12
C LEU A 215 18.52 16.56 -2.01
N THR A 216 17.77 15.56 -1.53
CA THR A 216 18.29 14.21 -1.36
C THR A 216 18.47 13.48 -2.69
N ALA A 217 17.59 13.71 -3.68
CA ALA A 217 17.77 13.23 -5.06
C ALA A 217 18.98 13.87 -5.74
N PHE A 218 19.22 15.16 -5.51
CA PHE A 218 20.39 15.87 -6.01
C PHE A 218 21.70 15.31 -5.44
N ILE A 219 21.81 15.19 -4.11
CA ILE A 219 23.03 14.68 -3.46
C ILE A 219 23.28 13.23 -3.86
N SER A 220 22.27 12.35 -3.74
CA SER A 220 22.42 10.95 -4.09
C SER A 220 22.67 10.74 -5.59
N GLY A 221 22.13 11.61 -6.45
CA GLY A 221 22.40 11.64 -7.88
C GLY A 221 23.87 11.91 -8.20
N ILE A 222 24.47 12.90 -7.55
CA ILE A 222 25.92 13.19 -7.71
C ILE A 222 26.76 11.97 -7.31
N LEU A 223 26.42 11.36 -6.16
CA LEU A 223 27.10 10.16 -5.68
C LEU A 223 26.95 8.98 -6.65
N ALA A 224 25.76 8.80 -7.22
CA ALA A 224 25.47 7.73 -8.17
C ALA A 224 26.22 7.91 -9.50
N ILE A 225 26.26 9.13 -10.05
CA ILE A 225 27.03 9.46 -11.25
C ILE A 225 28.52 9.17 -11.01
N HIS A 226 29.06 9.70 -9.91
CA HIS A 226 30.47 9.51 -9.56
C HIS A 226 30.82 8.03 -9.38
N PHE A 227 30.00 7.30 -8.62
CA PHE A 227 30.15 5.87 -8.40
C PHE A 227 30.10 5.09 -9.72
N LEU A 228 29.09 5.31 -10.56
CA LEU A 228 28.92 4.52 -11.78
C LEU A 228 30.06 4.74 -12.77
N LEU A 229 30.48 5.99 -12.99
CA LEU A 229 31.61 6.28 -13.90
C LEU A 229 32.89 5.62 -13.40
N ARG A 230 33.18 5.71 -12.09
CA ARG A 230 34.35 5.06 -11.49
C ARG A 230 34.26 3.54 -11.57
N PHE A 231 33.08 2.97 -11.32
CA PHE A 231 32.85 1.53 -11.38
C PHE A 231 33.06 0.97 -12.80
N LEU A 232 32.50 1.64 -13.81
CA LEU A 232 32.56 1.21 -15.20
C LEU A 232 33.95 1.34 -15.86
N ARG A 233 34.91 2.00 -15.20
CA ARG A 233 36.32 1.94 -15.60
C ARG A 233 36.92 0.55 -15.48
N THR A 234 36.49 -0.22 -14.47
CA THR A 234 37.09 -1.52 -14.13
C THR A 234 36.10 -2.67 -14.13
N HIS A 235 34.80 -2.40 -14.21
CA HIS A 235 33.74 -3.42 -14.12
C HIS A 235 32.76 -3.36 -15.30
N THR A 236 31.98 -4.43 -15.45
CA THR A 236 30.95 -4.60 -16.49
C THR A 236 29.55 -4.26 -15.97
N LEU A 237 28.56 -4.27 -16.86
CA LEU A 237 27.15 -4.12 -16.50
C LEU A 237 26.49 -5.36 -15.85
N TYR A 238 27.18 -6.51 -15.81
CA TYR A 238 26.58 -7.76 -15.31
C TYR A 238 25.99 -7.69 -13.89
N PRO A 239 26.59 -7.00 -12.90
CA PRO A 239 25.99 -6.89 -11.57
C PRO A 239 24.61 -6.21 -11.60
N PHE A 240 24.43 -5.20 -12.46
CA PHE A 240 23.14 -4.54 -12.63
C PHE A 240 22.12 -5.44 -13.34
N VAL A 241 22.56 -6.25 -14.31
CA VAL A 241 21.72 -7.27 -14.96
C VAL A 241 21.21 -8.27 -13.94
N VAL A 242 22.09 -8.84 -13.11
CA VAL A 242 21.70 -9.80 -12.06
C VAL A 242 20.70 -9.15 -11.10
N TYR A 243 20.97 -7.93 -10.65
CA TYR A 243 20.06 -7.18 -9.79
C TYR A 243 18.67 -7.02 -10.40
N ARG A 244 18.58 -6.57 -11.67
CA ARG A 244 17.31 -6.36 -12.37
C ARG A 244 16.52 -7.66 -12.53
N VAL A 245 17.19 -8.77 -12.89
CA VAL A 245 16.54 -10.07 -13.08
C VAL A 245 16.00 -10.60 -11.74
N LEU A 246 16.79 -10.54 -10.67
CA LEU A 246 16.35 -10.95 -9.34
C LEU A 246 15.19 -10.10 -8.83
N LEU A 247 15.26 -8.79 -9.01
CA LEU A 247 14.19 -7.88 -8.62
C LEU A 247 12.91 -8.17 -9.42
N GLY A 248 13.00 -8.32 -10.75
CA GLY A 248 11.86 -8.69 -11.59
C GLY A 248 11.23 -10.02 -11.18
N ALA A 249 12.04 -11.04 -10.90
CA ALA A 249 11.57 -12.34 -10.41
C ALA A 249 10.88 -12.24 -9.05
N LEU A 250 11.43 -11.43 -8.12
CA LEU A 250 10.81 -11.17 -6.82
C LEU A 250 9.46 -10.47 -6.98
N ILE A 251 9.36 -9.45 -7.84
CA ILE A 251 8.09 -8.77 -8.10
C ILE A 251 7.08 -9.77 -8.68
N PHE A 252 7.48 -10.63 -9.63
CA PHE A 252 6.61 -11.68 -10.12
C PHE A 252 6.17 -12.65 -9.03
N LEU A 253 7.05 -13.07 -8.13
CA LEU A 253 6.70 -13.95 -7.01
C LEU A 253 5.65 -13.30 -6.07
N LEU A 254 5.84 -12.01 -5.79
CA LEU A 254 4.92 -11.23 -4.94
C LEU A 254 3.59 -10.93 -5.65
N ALA A 255 3.62 -10.71 -6.96
CA ALA A 255 2.46 -10.39 -7.79
C ALA A 255 1.69 -11.63 -8.28
N SER A 256 2.32 -12.80 -8.32
CA SER A 256 1.73 -14.02 -8.90
C SER A 256 0.56 -14.52 -8.05
N PRO A 257 -0.65 -14.65 -8.64
CA PRO A 257 -1.79 -15.31 -8.00
C PRO A 257 -1.63 -16.84 -7.94
N ALA A 258 -0.56 -17.40 -8.51
CA ALA A 258 -0.45 -18.81 -8.93
C ALA A 258 -0.05 -19.83 -7.83
N LEU A 259 -0.43 -19.61 -6.57
CA LEU A 259 -0.36 -20.66 -5.54
C LEU A 259 -1.72 -20.78 -4.86
N ALA A 260 -2.69 -21.33 -5.62
CA ALA A 260 -4.09 -21.58 -5.27
C ALA A 260 -4.83 -20.32 -4.79
N ALA A 261 -5.50 -19.62 -5.71
CA ALA A 261 -6.54 -18.67 -5.32
C ALA A 261 -7.64 -19.42 -4.53
N PRO A 262 -8.16 -18.84 -3.44
CA PRO A 262 -9.26 -19.44 -2.69
C PRO A 262 -10.49 -19.62 -3.61
N PRO A 263 -11.33 -20.65 -3.39
CA PRO A 263 -12.54 -20.86 -4.17
C PRO A 263 -13.43 -19.61 -4.11
N LEU A 264 -13.71 -19.04 -5.29
CA LEU A 264 -14.50 -17.81 -5.42
C LEU A 264 -16.01 -18.06 -5.43
N THR A 265 -16.43 -19.29 -5.13
CA THR A 265 -17.79 -19.83 -5.22
C THR A 265 -18.81 -19.08 -4.35
N ARG A 266 -18.35 -18.30 -3.37
CA ARG A 266 -19.19 -17.46 -2.51
C ARG A 266 -18.99 -15.96 -2.67
N VAL A 267 -18.08 -15.52 -3.53
CA VAL A 267 -17.86 -14.08 -3.76
C VAL A 267 -18.75 -13.61 -4.89
N VAL A 268 -19.63 -12.66 -4.58
CA VAL A 268 -20.68 -12.13 -5.46
C VAL A 268 -20.26 -10.77 -6.00
N THR A 269 -20.56 -10.49 -7.26
CA THR A 269 -20.41 -9.14 -7.81
C THR A 269 -21.69 -8.35 -7.54
N LEU A 270 -21.56 -7.17 -6.96
CA LEU A 270 -22.69 -6.30 -6.66
C LEU A 270 -22.67 -5.11 -7.61
N PHE A 271 -23.78 -4.90 -8.32
CA PHE A 271 -24.02 -3.69 -9.10
C PHE A 271 -24.96 -2.78 -8.33
N THR A 272 -24.58 -1.51 -8.21
CA THR A 272 -25.34 -0.48 -7.49
C THR A 272 -25.70 0.65 -8.44
N ALA A 273 -26.93 1.14 -8.39
CA ALA A 273 -27.36 2.31 -9.14
C ALA A 273 -28.00 3.36 -8.23
N GLN A 274 -27.75 4.64 -8.55
CA GLN A 274 -28.40 5.79 -7.93
C GLN A 274 -29.47 6.30 -8.91
N GLY A 275 -30.75 6.30 -8.52
CA GLY A 275 -31.89 6.77 -9.35
C GLY A 275 -33.05 5.78 -9.49
N PRO A 276 -34.22 6.22 -10.04
CA PRO A 276 -35.42 5.39 -10.19
C PRO A 276 -35.26 4.29 -11.26
N ALA A 277 -35.85 3.11 -10.99
CA ALA A 277 -35.65 1.84 -11.72
C ALA A 277 -35.93 1.90 -13.24
N GLU A 278 -36.86 2.74 -13.66
CA GLU A 278 -37.39 2.79 -15.02
C GLU A 278 -36.44 3.41 -16.05
N ARG A 279 -35.37 4.10 -15.63
CA ARG A 279 -34.39 4.79 -16.51
C ARG A 279 -32.96 4.22 -16.44
N ILE A 280 -32.77 3.05 -15.81
CA ILE A 280 -31.45 2.49 -15.48
C ILE A 280 -30.78 1.78 -16.67
N PHE A 281 -31.54 1.40 -17.71
CA PHE A 281 -31.00 0.65 -18.84
C PHE A 281 -30.32 1.49 -19.92
N GLU A 282 -30.41 2.82 -19.87
CA GLU A 282 -29.88 3.65 -20.96
C GLU A 282 -28.61 4.45 -20.65
N ASP A 283 -28.38 5.07 -19.48
CA ASP A 283 -27.22 6.00 -19.39
C ASP A 283 -26.61 6.28 -18.00
N HIS A 284 -26.89 5.48 -16.96
CA HIS A 284 -26.32 5.75 -15.62
C HIS A 284 -25.12 4.83 -15.28
N PRO A 285 -23.98 5.39 -14.80
CA PRO A 285 -22.82 4.58 -14.43
C PRO A 285 -23.17 3.69 -13.22
N ARG A 286 -23.24 2.37 -13.45
CA ARG A 286 -23.39 1.38 -12.37
C ARG A 286 -22.12 1.36 -11.54
N GLY A 287 -22.25 1.60 -10.23
CA GLY A 287 -21.19 1.27 -9.27
C GLY A 287 -21.02 -0.25 -9.20
N VAL A 288 -19.76 -0.70 -9.11
CA VAL A 288 -19.44 -2.13 -8.94
C VAL A 288 -18.74 -2.30 -7.60
N THR A 289 -19.25 -3.22 -6.79
CA THR A 289 -18.69 -3.61 -5.50
C THR A 289 -18.69 -5.14 -5.34
N THR A 290 -18.20 -5.62 -4.21
CA THR A 290 -18.01 -7.04 -3.90
C THR A 290 -18.85 -7.43 -2.70
N GLY A 291 -19.55 -8.56 -2.84
CA GLY A 291 -20.30 -9.21 -1.78
C GLY A 291 -19.72 -10.58 -1.41
N LEU A 292 -20.02 -11.05 -0.20
CA LEU A 292 -19.76 -12.42 0.24
C LEU A 292 -21.09 -13.10 0.60
N LEU A 293 -21.44 -14.19 -0.08
CA LEU A 293 -22.61 -14.99 0.20
C LEU A 293 -22.46 -15.73 1.54
N LEU A 294 -23.29 -15.36 2.51
CA LEU A 294 -23.26 -15.87 3.87
C LEU A 294 -23.95 -17.24 4.00
N PRO A 295 -23.70 -17.98 5.11
CA PRO A 295 -24.35 -19.26 5.36
C PRO A 295 -25.89 -19.17 5.28
N GLY A 296 -26.49 -20.16 4.62
CA GLY A 296 -27.91 -20.24 4.33
C GLY A 296 -28.32 -19.63 2.99
N GLY A 297 -27.41 -18.97 2.24
CA GLY A 297 -27.65 -18.55 0.86
C GLY A 297 -28.73 -17.47 0.65
N ARG A 298 -29.19 -16.84 1.73
CA ARG A 298 -30.23 -15.78 1.69
C ARG A 298 -29.65 -14.37 1.79
N TYR A 299 -28.45 -14.23 2.36
CA TYR A 299 -27.84 -12.95 2.68
C TYR A 299 -26.44 -12.81 2.10
N VAL A 300 -26.10 -11.59 1.67
CA VAL A 300 -24.79 -11.21 1.17
C VAL A 300 -24.21 -10.12 2.08
N LEU A 301 -22.95 -10.28 2.48
CA LEU A 301 -22.19 -9.29 3.23
C LEU A 301 -21.50 -8.32 2.27
N ALA A 302 -21.58 -7.02 2.51
CA ALA A 302 -20.92 -5.99 1.70
C ALA A 302 -20.38 -4.85 2.57
N ALA A 303 -19.50 -4.01 2.01
CA ALA A 303 -19.09 -2.77 2.64
C ALA A 303 -20.25 -1.76 2.62
N TYR A 304 -20.69 -1.27 3.79
CA TYR A 304 -21.82 -0.34 3.87
C TYR A 304 -21.61 0.96 3.09
N PRO A 305 -20.42 1.63 3.14
CA PRO A 305 -20.21 2.86 2.36
C PRO A 305 -20.41 2.69 0.85
N GLU A 306 -20.26 1.48 0.33
CA GLU A 306 -20.38 1.19 -1.11
C GLU A 306 -21.82 0.87 -1.55
N VAL A 307 -22.73 0.62 -0.60
CA VAL A 307 -24.12 0.25 -0.90
C VAL A 307 -25.17 1.18 -0.27
N ARG A 308 -24.79 2.07 0.65
CA ARG A 308 -25.74 2.88 1.43
C ARG A 308 -26.58 3.86 0.61
N GLU A 309 -26.02 4.38 -0.49
CA GLU A 309 -26.70 5.34 -1.37
C GLU A 309 -27.38 4.63 -2.56
N ALA A 310 -27.31 3.30 -2.64
CA ALA A 310 -27.85 2.55 -3.76
C ALA A 310 -29.37 2.44 -3.64
N VAL A 311 -30.08 2.91 -4.68
CA VAL A 311 -31.54 2.74 -4.79
C VAL A 311 -31.86 1.31 -5.23
N PHE A 312 -31.01 0.76 -6.11
CA PHE A 312 -31.11 -0.60 -6.61
C PHE A 312 -29.77 -1.33 -6.42
N ILE A 313 -29.86 -2.59 -5.98
CA ILE A 313 -28.71 -3.48 -5.83
C ILE A 313 -29.01 -4.78 -6.56
N GLU A 314 -28.11 -5.17 -7.48
CA GLU A 314 -28.15 -6.44 -8.20
C GLU A 314 -26.94 -7.27 -7.81
N ALA A 315 -27.16 -8.53 -7.44
CA ALA A 315 -26.16 -9.49 -7.03
C ALA A 315 -25.96 -10.54 -8.12
N LEU A 316 -24.85 -10.43 -8.85
CA LEU A 316 -24.40 -11.43 -9.82
C LEU A 316 -23.64 -12.54 -9.10
N LEU A 317 -24.26 -13.71 -9.03
CA LEU A 317 -23.71 -14.91 -8.42
C LEU A 317 -22.57 -15.51 -9.26
N PRO A 318 -21.69 -16.31 -8.66
CA PRO A 318 -20.60 -16.96 -9.40
C PRO A 318 -21.04 -17.87 -10.56
N GLY A 319 -22.26 -18.41 -10.51
CA GLY A 319 -22.86 -19.21 -11.57
C GLY A 319 -23.46 -18.39 -12.73
N GLY A 320 -23.35 -17.06 -12.70
CA GLY A 320 -23.86 -16.17 -13.76
C GLY A 320 -25.31 -15.70 -13.57
N GLU A 321 -26.03 -16.25 -12.58
CA GLU A 321 -27.37 -15.77 -12.23
C GLU A 321 -27.31 -14.41 -11.51
N SER A 322 -28.14 -13.47 -11.94
CA SER A 322 -28.38 -12.19 -11.25
C SER A 322 -29.62 -12.23 -10.37
N LEU A 323 -29.52 -11.72 -9.15
CA LEU A 323 -30.64 -11.56 -8.22
C LEU A 323 -30.72 -10.14 -7.67
N SER A 324 -31.91 -9.57 -7.57
CA SER A 324 -32.09 -8.31 -6.83
C SER A 324 -31.81 -8.52 -5.34
N ALA A 325 -31.17 -7.52 -4.73
CA ALA A 325 -30.85 -7.48 -3.32
C ALA A 325 -31.33 -6.16 -2.70
N ARG A 326 -31.63 -6.19 -1.39
CA ARG A 326 -31.99 -5.00 -0.61
C ARG A 326 -31.24 -4.97 0.70
N LEU A 327 -30.95 -3.78 1.21
CA LEU A 327 -30.36 -3.61 2.54
C LEU A 327 -31.31 -4.17 3.60
N ALA A 328 -30.85 -5.16 4.36
CA ALA A 328 -31.61 -5.80 5.43
C ALA A 328 -31.15 -5.35 6.82
N ALA A 329 -29.84 -5.18 7.00
CA ALA A 329 -29.27 -4.61 8.21
C ALA A 329 -27.90 -3.98 7.94
N TYR A 330 -27.49 -3.10 8.84
CA TYR A 330 -26.18 -2.46 8.86
C TYR A 330 -25.58 -2.64 10.26
N ASP A 331 -24.29 -2.97 10.33
CA ASP A 331 -23.50 -2.96 11.55
C ASP A 331 -22.58 -1.74 11.59
N PRO A 332 -22.91 -0.68 12.36
CA PRO A 332 -22.07 0.51 12.49
C PRO A 332 -20.69 0.25 13.08
N PHE A 333 -20.55 -0.86 13.81
CA PHE A 333 -19.32 -1.25 14.49
C PHE A 333 -18.25 -1.74 13.53
N THR A 334 -18.64 -2.50 12.50
CA THR A 334 -17.74 -3.07 11.48
C THR A 334 -17.84 -2.36 10.13
N GLU A 335 -18.80 -1.44 9.98
CA GLU A 335 -19.13 -0.78 8.70
C GLU A 335 -19.59 -1.74 7.59
N LEU A 336 -20.23 -2.85 7.98
CA LEU A 336 -20.68 -3.88 7.05
C LEU A 336 -22.20 -3.89 6.93
N ALA A 337 -22.68 -4.18 5.72
CA ALA A 337 -24.08 -4.32 5.38
C ALA A 337 -24.44 -5.79 5.15
N PHE A 338 -25.62 -6.19 5.62
CA PHE A 338 -26.28 -7.44 5.26
C PHE A 338 -27.35 -7.13 4.23
N LEU A 339 -27.17 -7.65 3.02
CA LEU A 339 -28.11 -7.52 1.92
C LEU A 339 -28.93 -8.81 1.83
N GLN A 340 -30.26 -8.70 1.73
CA GLN A 340 -31.14 -9.84 1.50
C GLN A 340 -31.39 -10.02 0.01
N LEU A 341 -31.15 -11.24 -0.49
CA LEU A 341 -31.46 -11.63 -1.87
C LEU A 341 -32.97 -11.87 -2.04
N SER A 342 -33.49 -11.64 -3.25
CA SER A 342 -34.89 -11.88 -3.62
C SER A 342 -35.33 -13.33 -3.36
N ARG A 343 -34.46 -14.31 -3.63
CA ARG A 343 -34.64 -15.73 -3.33
C ARG A 343 -33.45 -16.34 -2.59
N GLN A 344 -33.64 -17.50 -1.98
CA GLN A 344 -32.56 -18.26 -1.35
C GLN A 344 -31.79 -19.03 -2.42
N VAL A 345 -30.46 -19.01 -2.34
CA VAL A 345 -29.57 -19.71 -3.28
C VAL A 345 -29.06 -21.00 -2.64
N PRO A 346 -29.04 -22.14 -3.37
CA PRO A 346 -28.45 -23.39 -2.88
C PRO A 346 -26.97 -23.23 -2.53
N GLU A 347 -26.55 -23.81 -1.40
CA GLU A 347 -25.14 -23.78 -1.01
C GLU A 347 -24.36 -24.91 -1.68
N VAL A 348 -23.46 -24.56 -2.60
CA VAL A 348 -22.60 -25.53 -3.29
C VAL A 348 -21.40 -25.95 -2.42
N GLU A 349 -20.88 -25.05 -1.59
CA GLU A 349 -19.69 -25.26 -0.76
C GLU A 349 -19.85 -24.55 0.58
N ARG A 350 -19.37 -25.09 1.71
CA ARG A 350 -19.55 -24.47 3.04
C ARG A 350 -18.56 -23.31 3.28
N LEU A 351 -19.04 -22.17 3.79
CA LEU A 351 -18.16 -21.07 4.21
C LEU A 351 -17.51 -21.38 5.57
N HIS A 352 -16.19 -21.52 5.60
CA HIS A 352 -15.43 -21.71 6.84
C HIS A 352 -14.95 -20.36 7.39
N PHE A 353 -15.38 -20.03 8.61
CA PHE A 353 -14.93 -18.82 9.33
C PHE A 353 -13.73 -19.15 10.21
N LEU A 354 -12.66 -18.39 10.09
CA LEU A 354 -11.49 -18.54 10.94
C LEU A 354 -11.84 -18.36 12.43
N SER A 355 -11.33 -19.23 13.29
CA SER A 355 -11.62 -19.25 14.73
C SER A 355 -10.50 -18.72 15.62
N SER A 356 -9.32 -18.46 15.05
CA SER A 356 -8.14 -17.97 15.77
C SER A 356 -7.38 -16.95 14.94
N TRP A 357 -6.61 -16.08 15.61
CA TRP A 357 -5.77 -15.10 14.92
C TRP A 357 -4.77 -15.76 13.95
N PRO A 358 -4.69 -15.30 12.68
CA PRO A 358 -3.63 -15.72 11.79
C PRO A 358 -2.28 -15.16 12.27
N ARG A 359 -1.19 -15.90 12.03
CA ARG A 359 0.16 -15.46 12.40
C ARG A 359 0.58 -14.25 11.56
N ALA A 360 1.38 -13.35 12.14
CA ALA A 360 2.06 -12.32 11.35
C ALA A 360 2.91 -12.95 10.24
N GLY A 361 2.92 -12.34 9.05
CA GLY A 361 3.52 -12.87 7.83
C GLY A 361 2.63 -13.86 7.07
N SER A 362 1.51 -14.32 7.63
CA SER A 362 0.59 -15.22 6.92
C SER A 362 0.08 -14.56 5.64
N ARG A 363 0.14 -15.28 4.53
CA ARG A 363 -0.41 -14.82 3.25
C ARG A 363 -1.94 -14.89 3.30
N ILE A 364 -2.58 -13.84 2.82
CA ILE A 364 -4.03 -13.72 2.67
C ILE A 364 -4.38 -13.27 1.26
N PHE A 365 -5.63 -13.43 0.86
CA PHE A 365 -6.13 -13.09 -0.46
C PHE A 365 -7.37 -12.22 -0.33
N LEU A 366 -7.27 -10.99 -0.83
CA LEU A 366 -8.40 -10.10 -1.03
C LEU A 366 -9.08 -10.47 -2.34
N VAL A 367 -10.37 -10.78 -2.30
CA VAL A 367 -11.16 -10.98 -3.50
C VAL A 367 -12.01 -9.74 -3.73
N SER A 368 -11.97 -9.18 -4.94
CA SER A 368 -12.81 -8.03 -5.30
C SER A 368 -13.30 -8.13 -6.73
N ALA A 369 -14.49 -7.58 -6.99
CA ALA A 369 -15.07 -7.40 -8.30
C ALA A 369 -14.86 -5.98 -8.87
N VAL A 370 -14.32 -5.06 -8.06
CA VAL A 370 -14.09 -3.66 -8.45
C VAL A 370 -13.00 -3.59 -9.52
N GLY A 371 -13.35 -3.06 -10.71
CA GLY A 371 -12.42 -3.00 -11.85
C GLY A 371 -12.19 -4.36 -12.53
N GLY A 372 -13.10 -5.31 -12.33
CA GLY A 372 -13.00 -6.69 -12.79
C GLY A 372 -12.78 -7.66 -11.64
N ARG A 373 -13.31 -8.89 -11.79
CA ARG A 373 -13.19 -9.92 -10.75
C ARG A 373 -11.74 -10.39 -10.63
N GLY A 374 -11.14 -10.16 -9.48
CA GLY A 374 -9.73 -10.43 -9.22
C GLY A 374 -9.46 -10.96 -7.81
N VAL A 375 -8.34 -11.67 -7.70
CA VAL A 375 -7.79 -12.17 -6.44
C VAL A 375 -6.43 -11.50 -6.23
N TYR A 376 -6.29 -10.79 -5.14
CA TYR A 376 -5.14 -9.94 -4.86
C TYR A 376 -4.42 -10.45 -3.61
N PRO A 377 -3.13 -10.78 -3.70
CA PRO A 377 -2.38 -11.24 -2.54
C PRO A 377 -2.20 -10.11 -1.53
N GLY A 378 -2.11 -10.51 -0.27
CA GLY A 378 -1.81 -9.67 0.87
C GLY A 378 -1.13 -10.48 1.99
N TRP A 379 -0.78 -9.79 3.07
CA TRP A 379 -0.11 -10.41 4.21
C TRP A 379 -0.65 -9.85 5.53
N VAL A 380 -0.76 -10.70 6.53
CA VAL A 380 -1.05 -10.26 7.90
C VAL A 380 0.19 -9.59 8.46
N LEU A 381 0.09 -8.31 8.84
CA LEU A 381 1.17 -7.61 9.52
C LEU A 381 1.09 -7.84 11.03
N ARG A 382 -0.13 -7.78 11.58
CA ARG A 382 -0.37 -7.97 13.01
C ARG A 382 -1.82 -8.36 13.30
N ALA A 383 -2.00 -9.33 14.18
CA ALA A 383 -3.32 -9.81 14.61
C ALA A 383 -3.19 -10.45 16.01
N PRO A 384 -3.88 -9.97 17.06
CA PRO A 384 -4.73 -8.77 17.10
C PRO A 384 -3.97 -7.45 16.92
N ALA A 385 -4.60 -6.51 16.21
CA ALA A 385 -4.15 -5.13 16.11
C ALA A 385 -4.90 -4.24 17.13
N LEU A 386 -4.13 -3.52 17.97
CA LEU A 386 -4.68 -2.52 18.88
C LEU A 386 -4.68 -1.16 18.19
N ARG A 387 -5.87 -0.64 17.85
CA ARG A 387 -6.04 0.59 17.06
C ARG A 387 -7.24 1.39 17.53
N ARG A 388 -7.14 2.72 17.45
CA ARG A 388 -8.28 3.60 17.71
C ARG A 388 -9.08 3.77 16.42
N VAL A 389 -10.36 3.39 16.44
CA VAL A 389 -11.29 3.50 15.31
C VAL A 389 -12.57 4.12 15.85
N LYS A 390 -13.07 5.18 15.19
CA LYS A 390 -14.24 5.97 15.61
C LYS A 390 -14.21 6.34 17.10
N GLY A 391 -13.08 6.86 17.57
CA GLY A 391 -12.92 7.25 18.99
C GLY A 391 -12.73 6.10 20.00
N PHE A 392 -12.92 4.84 19.61
CA PHE A 392 -12.78 3.67 20.49
C PHE A 392 -11.49 2.89 20.25
N LEU A 393 -10.87 2.42 21.33
CA LEU A 393 -9.77 1.46 21.24
C LEU A 393 -10.34 0.07 20.89
N ARG A 394 -9.95 -0.46 19.74
CA ARG A 394 -10.32 -1.79 19.19
C ARG A 394 -9.13 -2.75 19.29
N ALA A 395 -9.39 -4.02 19.58
CA ALA A 395 -8.37 -5.07 19.76
C ALA A 395 -8.72 -6.38 19.00
N ASP A 396 -9.67 -6.30 18.09
CA ASP A 396 -10.27 -7.39 17.31
C ASP A 396 -10.15 -7.12 15.79
N LEU A 397 -9.26 -6.22 15.42
CA LEU A 397 -8.91 -5.93 14.03
C LEU A 397 -7.65 -6.70 13.62
N MET A 398 -7.53 -6.97 12.33
CA MET A 398 -6.29 -7.39 11.68
C MET A 398 -5.63 -6.19 11.00
N GLU A 399 -4.36 -5.95 11.27
CA GLU A 399 -3.55 -5.07 10.44
C GLU A 399 -2.92 -5.90 9.32
N VAL A 400 -3.21 -5.55 8.08
CA VAL A 400 -2.84 -6.32 6.89
C VAL A 400 -2.17 -5.43 5.84
N PHE A 401 -1.29 -6.01 5.03
CA PHE A 401 -0.80 -5.42 3.79
C PHE A 401 -1.64 -5.95 2.64
N LEU A 402 -2.20 -5.05 1.81
CA LEU A 402 -2.97 -5.41 0.63
C LEU A 402 -2.37 -4.71 -0.59
N THR A 403 -2.33 -5.44 -1.71
CA THR A 403 -1.82 -4.93 -3.00
C THR A 403 -2.82 -4.04 -3.75
N ARG A 404 -4.07 -3.96 -3.28
CA ARG A 404 -5.14 -3.12 -3.83
C ARG A 404 -5.91 -2.40 -2.72
N LYS A 405 -6.43 -1.21 -3.05
CA LYS A 405 -7.32 -0.41 -2.19
C LYS A 405 -8.77 -0.55 -2.65
N VAL A 406 -9.35 -1.72 -2.43
CA VAL A 406 -10.75 -2.01 -2.76
C VAL A 406 -11.35 -2.82 -1.62
N SER A 407 -12.63 -2.62 -1.32
CA SER A 407 -13.29 -3.44 -0.30
C SER A 407 -13.45 -4.88 -0.79
N GLY A 408 -13.48 -5.81 0.16
CA GLY A 408 -13.77 -7.20 -0.15
C GLY A 408 -13.44 -8.18 0.96
N PRO A 409 -13.92 -9.42 0.81
CA PRO A 409 -13.58 -10.52 1.71
C PRO A 409 -12.11 -10.92 1.58
N LEU A 410 -11.55 -11.31 2.73
CA LEU A 410 -10.19 -11.81 2.88
C LEU A 410 -10.23 -13.30 3.22
N PHE A 411 -9.39 -14.07 2.54
CA PHE A 411 -9.28 -15.51 2.71
C PHE A 411 -7.84 -15.95 2.97
N LEU A 412 -7.70 -17.05 3.70
CA LEU A 412 -6.46 -17.82 3.74
C LEU A 412 -6.32 -18.66 2.45
N ARG A 413 -5.14 -19.25 2.25
CA ARG A 413 -4.82 -20.07 1.06
C ARG A 413 -5.73 -21.30 0.89
N ASP A 414 -6.25 -21.83 1.99
CA ASP A 414 -7.16 -22.98 2.01
C ASP A 414 -8.63 -22.60 1.73
N GLY A 415 -8.93 -21.33 1.46
CA GLY A 415 -10.30 -20.85 1.29
C GLY A 415 -11.02 -20.47 2.57
N THR A 416 -10.36 -20.57 3.74
CA THR A 416 -10.96 -20.13 5.00
C THR A 416 -11.13 -18.61 5.03
N PHE A 417 -12.36 -18.14 5.25
CA PHE A 417 -12.68 -16.72 5.39
C PHE A 417 -12.10 -16.17 6.69
N CYS A 418 -11.12 -15.27 6.58
CA CYS A 418 -10.41 -14.73 7.73
C CYS A 418 -10.90 -13.34 8.14
N GLY A 419 -11.50 -12.57 7.24
CA GLY A 419 -12.04 -11.25 7.56
C GLY A 419 -12.57 -10.49 6.36
N PHE A 420 -12.97 -9.24 6.56
CA PHE A 420 -13.44 -8.36 5.49
C PHE A 420 -12.73 -7.02 5.59
N TYR A 421 -12.20 -6.55 4.46
CA TYR A 421 -11.63 -5.22 4.38
C TYR A 421 -12.69 -4.25 3.86
N VAL A 422 -13.00 -3.23 4.67
CA VAL A 422 -13.80 -2.08 4.24
C VAL A 422 -12.83 -0.97 3.89
N HIS A 423 -12.83 -0.56 2.62
CA HIS A 423 -11.97 0.52 2.17
C HIS A 423 -12.34 1.82 2.90
N SER A 424 -11.40 2.34 3.67
CA SER A 424 -11.42 3.68 4.26
C SER A 424 -10.17 4.44 3.81
N ALA A 425 -10.19 5.77 3.92
CA ALA A 425 -9.16 6.69 3.41
C ALA A 425 -7.73 6.53 3.99
N GLN A 426 -7.41 5.41 4.65
CA GLN A 426 -6.08 5.10 5.18
C GLN A 426 -5.02 4.90 4.09
N ALA A 427 -3.75 5.06 4.48
CA ALA A 427 -2.56 5.02 3.62
C ALA A 427 -2.40 3.69 2.85
N TYR A 428 -1.70 3.72 1.71
CA TYR A 428 -1.47 2.54 0.85
C TYR A 428 -0.59 1.49 1.57
N GLY A 429 -0.86 0.20 1.37
CA GLY A 429 -0.04 -0.90 1.89
C GLY A 429 -0.28 -1.28 3.36
N ARG A 430 -1.04 -0.51 4.15
CA ARG A 430 -1.52 -0.95 5.47
C ARG A 430 -3.01 -0.71 5.59
N ALA A 431 -3.74 -1.75 5.94
CA ALA A 431 -5.17 -1.73 6.06
C ALA A 431 -5.61 -2.38 7.37
N LEU A 432 -6.73 -1.91 7.91
CA LEU A 432 -7.41 -2.57 9.01
C LEU A 432 -8.57 -3.36 8.44
N ALA A 433 -8.61 -4.64 8.77
CA ALA A 433 -9.67 -5.54 8.35
C ALA A 433 -10.42 -6.10 9.56
N GLU A 434 -11.73 -6.24 9.39
CA GLU A 434 -12.62 -6.82 10.37
C GLU A 434 -12.41 -8.33 10.43
N ALA A 435 -12.31 -8.87 11.64
CA ALA A 435 -12.10 -10.28 11.84
C ALA A 435 -13.35 -11.12 11.52
N SER A 436 -13.15 -12.28 10.88
CA SER A 436 -14.25 -13.17 10.48
C SER A 436 -15.14 -13.63 11.64
N TRP A 437 -14.63 -13.83 12.86
CA TRP A 437 -15.50 -14.22 13.99
C TRP A 437 -16.37 -13.07 14.49
N VAL A 438 -15.92 -11.82 14.40
CA VAL A 438 -16.74 -10.63 14.70
C VAL A 438 -17.89 -10.56 13.70
N ILE A 439 -17.59 -10.76 12.43
CA ILE A 439 -18.59 -10.84 11.34
C ILE A 439 -19.56 -12.01 11.57
N ARG A 440 -19.05 -13.19 11.96
CA ARG A 440 -19.88 -14.36 12.29
C ARG A 440 -20.84 -14.07 13.45
N GLN A 441 -20.36 -13.35 14.46
CA GLN A 441 -21.17 -12.92 15.60
C GLN A 441 -22.22 -11.88 15.21
N ALA A 442 -21.86 -10.90 14.36
CA ALA A 442 -22.77 -9.91 13.80
C ALA A 442 -23.90 -10.61 13.02
N PHE A 443 -23.54 -11.55 12.14
CA PHE A 443 -24.49 -12.28 11.32
C PHE A 443 -25.47 -13.12 12.16
N ARG A 444 -24.98 -13.83 13.18
CA ARG A 444 -25.85 -14.58 14.10
C ARG A 444 -26.86 -13.67 14.79
N ARG A 445 -26.41 -12.53 15.31
CA ARG A 445 -27.30 -11.54 15.95
C ARG A 445 -28.35 -11.00 15.00
N PHE A 446 -27.94 -10.59 13.81
CA PHE A 446 -28.85 -10.14 12.77
C PHE A 446 -29.90 -11.20 12.44
N ARG A 447 -29.48 -12.46 12.23
CA ARG A 447 -30.41 -13.55 11.92
C ARG A 447 -31.39 -13.81 13.06
N ASP A 448 -30.93 -13.78 14.30
CA ASP A 448 -31.74 -14.15 15.46
C ASP A 448 -32.62 -12.99 15.96
N GLN A 449 -32.26 -11.72 15.71
CA GLN A 449 -32.92 -10.53 16.28
C GLN A 449 -33.38 -9.50 15.25
N GLY A 450 -33.09 -9.69 13.96
CA GLY A 450 -33.35 -8.73 12.87
C GLY A 450 -32.44 -7.50 12.86
N LYS A 451 -31.56 -7.34 13.85
CA LYS A 451 -30.65 -6.20 13.99
C LYS A 451 -29.31 -6.62 14.62
N VAL A 452 -28.28 -5.80 14.43
CA VAL A 452 -26.96 -6.01 15.06
C VAL A 452 -26.80 -5.05 16.22
N GLU A 453 -26.74 -5.59 17.44
CA GLU A 453 -26.47 -4.81 18.65
C GLU A 453 -25.33 -5.42 19.46
N TRP A 454 -24.36 -4.56 19.81
CA TRP A 454 -23.18 -4.94 20.58
C TRP A 454 -23.30 -4.50 22.02
N ALA A 455 -22.90 -5.38 22.94
CA ALA A 455 -22.74 -5.00 24.33
C ALA A 455 -21.49 -4.12 24.52
N TRP A 456 -21.53 -3.28 25.56
CA TRP A 456 -20.46 -2.34 25.85
C TRP A 456 -20.21 -2.26 27.36
N LEU A 457 -18.94 -2.31 27.72
CA LEU A 457 -18.46 -2.14 29.10
C LEU A 457 -18.03 -0.68 29.37
N GLY A 458 -17.46 -0.01 28.36
CA GLY A 458 -16.98 1.37 28.41
C GLY A 458 -15.67 1.57 29.17
N VAL A 459 -14.68 0.73 28.89
CA VAL A 459 -13.29 0.88 29.36
C VAL A 459 -12.30 0.79 28.21
N GLU A 460 -11.16 1.44 28.37
CA GLU A 460 -9.92 1.12 27.66
C GLU A 460 -8.93 0.53 28.66
N ALA A 461 -8.24 -0.53 28.27
CA ALA A 461 -7.29 -1.22 29.13
C ALA A 461 -6.12 -1.77 28.31
N VAL A 462 -4.95 -1.87 28.95
CA VAL A 462 -3.73 -2.41 28.35
C VAL A 462 -3.20 -3.56 29.21
N PRO A 463 -2.51 -4.55 28.62
CA PRO A 463 -1.99 -5.68 29.39
C PRO A 463 -0.93 -5.23 30.38
N VAL A 464 -0.97 -5.81 31.57
CA VAL A 464 0.04 -5.61 32.60
C VAL A 464 1.27 -6.46 32.26
N SER A 465 2.43 -5.81 32.11
CA SER A 465 3.70 -6.51 31.91
C SER A 465 4.18 -7.16 33.21
N ARG A 466 5.08 -8.16 33.12
CA ARG A 466 5.68 -8.78 34.32
C ARG A 466 6.39 -7.75 35.21
N ALA A 467 7.11 -6.80 34.61
CA ALA A 467 7.78 -5.72 35.35
C ALA A 467 6.76 -4.85 36.10
N LEU A 468 5.67 -4.43 35.43
CA LEU A 468 4.61 -3.66 36.07
C LEU A 468 3.92 -4.46 37.18
N ALA A 469 3.67 -5.76 36.96
CA ALA A 469 3.10 -6.63 37.97
C ALA A 469 3.97 -6.72 39.24
N GLN A 470 5.30 -6.84 39.09
CA GLN A 470 6.23 -6.84 40.20
C GLN A 470 6.22 -5.50 40.95
N THR A 471 6.26 -4.37 40.23
CA THR A 471 6.17 -3.02 40.83
C THR A 471 4.87 -2.82 41.61
N LEU A 472 3.77 -3.43 41.15
CA LEU A 472 2.45 -3.31 41.77
C LEU A 472 2.14 -4.39 42.82
N GLY A 473 3.02 -5.39 43.00
CA GLY A 473 2.79 -6.50 43.94
C GLY A 473 1.64 -7.43 43.51
N LEU A 474 1.46 -7.68 42.21
CA LEU A 474 0.42 -8.58 41.70
C LEU A 474 0.84 -10.05 41.76
N SER A 475 0.06 -10.88 42.45
CA SER A 475 0.13 -12.35 42.39
C SER A 475 -1.27 -12.94 42.17
N PRO A 476 -1.62 -13.45 40.97
CA PRO A 476 -0.77 -13.66 39.78
C PRO A 476 -0.49 -12.38 38.97
N PRO A 477 0.60 -12.34 38.18
CA PRO A 477 1.10 -11.14 37.49
C PRO A 477 0.37 -10.81 36.18
N THR A 478 -0.90 -11.17 36.04
CA THR A 478 -1.68 -11.04 34.80
C THR A 478 -2.93 -10.19 35.01
N GLY A 479 -3.26 -9.36 34.04
CA GLY A 479 -4.49 -8.58 34.01
C GLY A 479 -4.40 -7.40 33.06
N LEU A 480 -5.49 -6.63 32.98
CA LEU A 480 -5.60 -5.45 32.15
C LEU A 480 -5.75 -4.22 33.03
N ILE A 481 -4.75 -3.34 33.03
CA ILE A 481 -4.81 -2.07 33.76
C ILE A 481 -5.68 -1.08 32.98
N LEU A 482 -6.64 -0.47 33.67
CA LEU A 482 -7.53 0.51 33.05
C LEU A 482 -6.75 1.79 32.73
N THR A 483 -6.85 2.24 31.49
CA THR A 483 -6.26 3.51 31.03
C THR A 483 -7.31 4.58 30.81
N ARG A 484 -8.56 4.18 30.55
CA ARG A 484 -9.70 5.08 30.39
C ARG A 484 -10.98 4.40 30.83
N ILE A 485 -11.88 5.19 31.42
CA ILE A 485 -13.28 4.82 31.60
C ILE A 485 -14.10 5.89 30.88
N TYR A 486 -15.04 5.46 30.05
CA TYR A 486 -15.92 6.38 29.36
C TYR A 486 -16.97 6.93 30.33
N PRO A 487 -17.28 8.24 30.31
CA PRO A 487 -18.39 8.81 31.07
C PRO A 487 -19.70 8.07 30.76
N ASP A 488 -20.58 7.98 31.76
CA ASP A 488 -21.89 7.32 31.67
C ASP A 488 -21.87 5.88 31.14
N SER A 489 -20.70 5.23 31.19
CA SER A 489 -20.57 3.82 30.86
C SER A 489 -21.03 2.91 31.98
N PRO A 490 -21.32 1.62 31.67
CA PRO A 490 -21.51 0.60 32.69
C PRO A 490 -20.35 0.51 33.68
N ALA A 491 -19.11 0.63 33.20
CA ALA A 491 -17.92 0.66 34.03
C ALA A 491 -17.90 1.83 35.02
N ALA A 492 -18.25 3.03 34.55
CA ALA A 492 -18.34 4.23 35.39
C ALA A 492 -19.43 4.04 36.47
N ARG A 493 -20.64 3.62 36.09
CA ARG A 493 -21.74 3.35 37.03
C ARG A 493 -21.43 2.26 38.05
N ALA A 494 -20.66 1.25 37.64
CA ALA A 494 -20.21 0.18 38.53
C ALA A 494 -19.03 0.58 39.43
N GLY A 495 -18.54 1.82 39.32
CA GLY A 495 -17.50 2.37 40.17
C GLY A 495 -16.09 1.84 39.88
N LEU A 496 -15.80 1.44 38.64
CA LEU A 496 -14.42 1.24 38.19
C LEU A 496 -13.64 2.57 38.22
N ARG A 497 -12.32 2.50 38.39
CA ARG A 497 -11.46 3.67 38.61
C ARG A 497 -10.20 3.64 37.73
N VAL A 498 -9.86 4.81 37.19
CA VAL A 498 -8.55 5.09 36.57
C VAL A 498 -7.78 6.02 37.49
N GLY A 499 -6.52 5.67 37.75
CA GLY A 499 -5.58 6.46 38.52
C GLY A 499 -5.22 7.77 37.84
N LYS A 500 -4.89 8.79 38.63
CA LYS A 500 -4.49 10.11 38.11
C LYS A 500 -2.97 10.32 38.11
N THR A 501 -2.23 9.51 38.86
CA THR A 501 -0.79 9.66 39.02
C THR A 501 -0.07 8.83 37.96
N PRO A 502 0.78 9.42 37.11
CA PRO A 502 1.58 8.66 36.16
C PRO A 502 2.63 7.81 36.90
N LEU A 503 2.80 6.57 36.46
CA LEU A 503 3.86 5.65 36.90
C LEU A 503 4.59 5.15 35.67
N ALA A 504 5.87 5.54 35.55
CA ALA A 504 6.74 5.04 34.52
C ALA A 504 7.26 3.64 34.90
N VAL A 505 7.09 2.66 34.01
CA VAL A 505 7.70 1.34 34.12
C VAL A 505 8.33 1.00 32.77
N GLY A 506 9.66 0.98 32.73
CA GLY A 506 10.41 0.99 31.47
C GLY A 506 10.08 2.26 30.66
N ASN A 507 9.80 2.10 29.37
CA ASN A 507 9.46 3.21 28.47
C ASN A 507 7.94 3.46 28.34
N GLN A 508 7.13 2.96 29.28
CA GLN A 508 5.67 3.12 29.26
C GLN A 508 5.17 3.80 30.53
N ILE A 509 4.14 4.63 30.38
CA ILE A 509 3.48 5.34 31.49
C ILE A 509 2.12 4.71 31.73
N TYR A 510 1.87 4.35 32.98
CA TYR A 510 0.60 3.78 33.42
C TYR A 510 -0.05 4.67 34.48
N PRO A 511 -1.38 4.81 34.48
CA PRO A 511 -2.09 5.52 35.54
C PRO A 511 -2.08 4.69 36.84
N ARG A 512 -1.22 5.06 37.79
CA ARG A 512 -1.10 4.42 39.11
C ARG A 512 -2.36 4.57 39.93
N GLY A 513 -2.80 3.48 40.55
CA GLY A 513 -4.04 3.43 41.32
C GLY A 513 -5.28 3.12 40.49
N SER A 514 -5.12 2.85 39.19
CA SER A 514 -6.17 2.27 38.35
C SER A 514 -6.54 0.87 38.82
N ASP A 515 -7.78 0.49 38.56
CA ASP A 515 -8.17 -0.90 38.67
C ASP A 515 -7.46 -1.74 37.61
N ILE A 516 -7.21 -3.00 37.98
CA ILE A 516 -6.67 -3.99 37.06
C ILE A 516 -7.69 -5.12 36.96
N ILE A 517 -8.25 -5.34 35.77
CA ILE A 517 -9.17 -6.45 35.54
C ILE A 517 -8.35 -7.71 35.35
N VAL A 518 -8.43 -8.64 36.30
CA VAL A 518 -7.66 -9.89 36.30
C VAL A 518 -8.48 -11.02 35.68
N GLN A 519 -9.79 -11.04 35.93
CA GLN A 519 -10.71 -11.99 35.30
C GLN A 519 -12.03 -11.32 34.91
N ALA A 520 -12.65 -11.81 33.85
CA ALA A 520 -14.00 -11.44 33.46
C ALA A 520 -14.79 -12.69 33.08
N GLY A 521 -16.00 -12.84 33.61
CA GLY A 521 -16.85 -14.01 33.34
C GLY A 521 -16.26 -15.35 33.77
N GLY A 522 -15.30 -15.35 34.72
CA GLY A 522 -14.56 -16.54 35.15
C GLY A 522 -13.30 -16.83 34.32
N ILE A 523 -13.04 -16.07 33.26
CA ILE A 523 -11.89 -16.24 32.36
C ILE A 523 -10.79 -15.27 32.78
N SER A 524 -9.56 -15.76 32.94
CA SER A 524 -8.37 -14.93 33.16
C SER A 524 -8.02 -14.16 31.89
N LEU A 525 -7.75 -12.87 32.03
CA LEU A 525 -7.48 -11.99 30.90
C LEU A 525 -5.99 -11.76 30.71
N SER A 526 -5.52 -11.98 29.50
CA SER A 526 -4.12 -11.78 29.10
C SER A 526 -3.96 -10.65 28.09
N SER A 527 -5.01 -10.37 27.32
CA SER A 527 -5.00 -9.36 26.27
C SER A 527 -6.29 -8.52 26.27
N PRO A 528 -6.24 -7.27 25.76
CA PRO A 528 -7.45 -6.47 25.54
C PRO A 528 -8.45 -7.13 24.58
N ALA A 529 -7.98 -8.00 23.67
CA ALA A 529 -8.84 -8.76 22.77
C ALA A 529 -9.72 -9.74 23.57
N ASP A 530 -9.18 -10.41 24.59
CA ASP A 530 -9.93 -11.38 25.42
C ASP A 530 -11.14 -10.70 26.09
N LEU A 531 -10.94 -9.51 26.66
CA LEU A 531 -12.01 -8.74 27.29
C LEU A 531 -13.03 -8.26 26.26
N LEU A 532 -12.55 -7.77 25.12
CA LEU A 532 -13.41 -7.28 24.04
C LEU A 532 -14.26 -8.41 23.48
N ASP A 533 -13.67 -9.55 23.11
CA ASP A 533 -14.37 -10.73 22.61
C ASP A 533 -15.41 -11.24 23.63
N LEU A 534 -15.08 -11.25 24.92
CA LEU A 534 -16.03 -11.65 25.95
C LEU A 534 -17.21 -10.67 26.05
N VAL A 535 -16.97 -9.36 26.01
CA VAL A 535 -18.04 -8.35 26.01
C VAL A 535 -18.89 -8.49 24.75
N LEU A 536 -18.25 -8.59 23.58
CA LEU A 536 -18.92 -8.74 22.28
C LEU A 536 -19.65 -10.06 22.12
N SER A 537 -19.29 -11.11 22.86
CA SER A 537 -20.02 -12.39 22.85
C SER A 537 -21.36 -12.34 23.59
N ARG A 538 -21.62 -11.27 24.36
CA ARG A 538 -22.81 -11.14 25.21
C ARG A 538 -23.86 -10.21 24.62
N PRO A 539 -25.14 -10.39 24.97
CA PRO A 539 -26.19 -9.43 24.62
C PRO A 539 -26.12 -8.19 25.52
N PRO A 540 -26.50 -7.01 25.02
CA PRO A 540 -26.74 -5.83 25.86
C PRO A 540 -27.70 -6.16 27.01
N GLY A 541 -27.49 -5.55 28.18
CA GLY A 541 -28.29 -5.79 29.38
C GLY A 541 -27.87 -7.00 30.22
N SER A 542 -27.03 -7.90 29.70
CA SER A 542 -26.50 -9.02 30.47
C SER A 542 -25.50 -8.57 31.54
N THR A 543 -25.37 -9.36 32.61
CA THR A 543 -24.45 -9.08 33.71
C THR A 543 -23.10 -9.77 33.50
N LEU A 544 -22.01 -9.01 33.55
CA LEU A 544 -20.63 -9.49 33.52
C LEU A 544 -20.01 -9.36 34.93
N ARG A 545 -19.47 -10.47 35.45
CA ARG A 545 -18.73 -10.47 36.71
C ARG A 545 -17.25 -10.23 36.41
N LEU A 546 -16.67 -9.20 37.00
CA LEU A 546 -15.25 -8.89 36.95
C LEU A 546 -14.58 -9.22 38.28
N LYS A 547 -13.38 -9.80 38.23
CA LYS A 547 -12.43 -9.84 39.34
C LYS A 547 -11.39 -8.76 39.07
N ILE A 548 -11.36 -7.74 39.91
CA ILE A 548 -10.40 -6.64 39.80
C ILE A 548 -9.41 -6.66 40.95
N TRP A 549 -8.22 -6.12 40.73
CA TRP A 549 -7.27 -5.76 41.78
C TRP A 549 -7.32 -4.24 42.00
N ARG A 550 -7.52 -3.83 43.26
CA ARG A 550 -7.61 -2.42 43.68
C ARG A 550 -6.97 -2.26 45.05
N LYS A 551 -5.98 -1.37 45.16
CA LYS A 551 -5.28 -1.04 46.42
C LYS A 551 -4.80 -2.29 47.19
N GLY A 552 -4.11 -3.22 46.50
CA GLY A 552 -3.55 -4.42 47.13
C GLY A 552 -4.53 -5.60 47.29
N HIS A 553 -5.84 -5.41 47.07
CA HIS A 553 -6.83 -6.46 47.31
C HIS A 553 -7.66 -6.80 46.06
N PHE A 554 -8.10 -8.06 45.96
CA PHE A 554 -9.06 -8.48 44.96
C PHE A 554 -10.48 -8.08 45.34
N ARG A 555 -11.26 -7.64 44.35
CA ARG A 555 -12.69 -7.32 44.50
C ARG A 555 -13.46 -7.92 43.34
N TYR A 556 -14.71 -8.31 43.61
CA TYR A 556 -15.64 -8.73 42.57
C TYR A 556 -16.66 -7.63 42.32
N ILE A 557 -16.86 -7.29 41.05
CA ILE A 557 -17.86 -6.31 40.62
C ILE A 557 -18.76 -6.97 39.59
N ARG A 558 -20.08 -6.84 39.77
CA ARG A 558 -21.08 -7.24 38.77
C ARG A 558 -21.48 -6.00 37.99
N ILE A 559 -21.34 -6.06 36.68
CA ILE A 559 -21.61 -4.92 35.79
C ILE A 559 -22.69 -5.33 34.79
N LYS A 560 -23.78 -4.57 34.73
CA LYS A 560 -24.80 -4.73 33.69
C LYS A 560 -24.34 -4.02 32.42
N LEU A 561 -24.03 -4.80 31.38
CA LEU A 561 -23.55 -4.26 30.10
C LEU A 561 -24.64 -3.40 29.45
N ALA A 562 -24.24 -2.33 28.78
CA ALA A 562 -25.14 -1.47 28.02
C ALA A 562 -25.03 -1.78 26.52
N ARG A 563 -25.91 -1.18 25.72
CA ARG A 563 -25.74 -1.12 24.27
C ARG A 563 -24.54 -0.24 23.95
N ARG A 564 -23.73 -0.65 22.97
CA ARG A 564 -22.60 0.13 22.49
C ARG A 564 -23.07 1.42 21.81
N PRO A 565 -22.51 2.59 22.17
CA PRO A 565 -22.77 3.82 21.43
C PRO A 565 -22.26 3.70 19.99
N LEU A 566 -22.93 4.40 19.08
CA LEU A 566 -22.59 4.38 17.66
C LEU A 566 -21.49 5.39 17.30
N GLU A 567 -21.30 6.42 18.15
CA GLU A 567 -20.31 7.50 18.03
C GLU A 567 -19.75 7.88 19.40
#